data_AF-K9V9X4-F1
#
_entry.id   AF-K9V9X4-F1
#
_cell.length_a   1.000
_cell.length_b   1.000
_cell.length_c   1.000
_cell.angle_alpha   90.00
_cell.angle_beta   90.00
_cell.angle_gamma   90.00
#
_symmetry.space_group_name_H-M   'P 1'
#
loop_
_entity.id
_entity.type
_entity.pdbx_description
1 polymer ?
#
loop_
_entity_poly.entity_id
_entity_poly.type
_entity_poly.pdbx_seq_one_letter_code
_entity_poly.pdbx_strand_id
1 'polypeptide(L)'
;MQRLLTIIILLTLSGCIQKPVMPRETWEYGRFVQEVKNGKVEKVSLTSDRTTAIVKVKQDPDLKEVSLIQDPNLINILSQNEVDLSILPPSDR
;
A
#
# COMPACT_ATOMS: atom_id res chain seq x y z
N MET A 1 2.36 -40.97 -50.78
CA MET A 1 2.60 -39.51 -50.69
C MET A 1 1.98 -39.00 -49.40
N GLN A 2 2.77 -38.56 -48.42
CA GLN A 2 2.42 -37.46 -47.51
C GLN A 2 3.62 -37.19 -46.59
N ARG A 3 4.35 -36.11 -46.85
CA ARG A 3 5.38 -35.56 -45.97
C ARG A 3 4.67 -34.62 -45.01
N LEU A 4 4.60 -34.97 -43.73
CA LEU A 4 4.04 -34.09 -42.69
C LEU A 4 5.06 -32.97 -42.44
N LEU A 5 4.69 -31.74 -42.81
CA LEU A 5 5.44 -30.54 -42.47
C LEU A 5 5.08 -30.16 -41.02
N THR A 6 6.02 -30.27 -40.09
CA THR A 6 5.84 -29.81 -38.71
C THR A 6 6.07 -28.31 -38.66
N ILE A 7 5.00 -27.54 -38.56
CA ILE A 7 5.08 -26.09 -38.34
C ILE A 7 5.07 -25.84 -36.83
N ILE A 8 6.20 -25.38 -36.31
CA ILE A 8 6.35 -24.91 -34.93
C ILE A 8 6.06 -23.41 -34.93
N ILE A 9 4.84 -23.04 -34.55
CA ILE A 9 4.45 -21.65 -34.32
C ILE A 9 4.80 -21.33 -32.87
N LEU A 10 5.91 -20.62 -32.66
CA LEU A 10 6.26 -20.06 -31.35
C LEU A 10 5.50 -18.73 -31.16
N LEU A 11 4.28 -18.80 -30.62
CA LEU A 11 3.56 -17.63 -30.15
C LEU A 11 4.12 -17.24 -28.78
N THR A 12 5.14 -16.39 -28.74
CA THR A 12 5.58 -15.75 -27.51
C THR A 12 4.56 -14.68 -27.12
N LEU A 13 3.56 -15.06 -26.33
CA LEU A 13 2.75 -14.09 -25.60
C LEU A 13 3.64 -13.49 -24.52
N SER A 14 4.23 -12.32 -24.81
CA SER A 14 4.79 -11.45 -23.78
C SER A 14 3.64 -10.96 -22.90
N GLY A 15 3.25 -11.78 -21.93
CA GLY A 15 2.33 -11.39 -20.89
C GLY A 15 2.97 -10.29 -20.07
N CYS A 16 2.57 -9.03 -20.31
CA CYS A 16 2.81 -7.96 -19.36
C CYS A 16 2.18 -8.39 -18.03
N ILE A 17 3.00 -8.83 -17.08
CA ILE A 17 2.57 -9.03 -15.70
C ILE A 17 2.30 -7.63 -15.15
N GLN A 18 1.10 -7.12 -15.40
CA GLN A 18 0.55 -6.01 -14.64
C GLN A 18 0.44 -6.55 -13.22
N LYS A 19 1.36 -6.11 -12.35
CA LYS A 19 1.26 -6.39 -10.92
C LYS A 19 -0.16 -5.96 -10.51
N PRO A 20 -1.00 -6.87 -9.99
CA PRO A 20 -2.35 -6.47 -9.59
C PRO A 20 -2.19 -5.34 -8.58
N VAL A 21 -2.70 -4.16 -8.94
CA VAL A 21 -2.85 -3.06 -7.99
C VAL A 21 -3.89 -3.56 -7.01
N MET A 22 -3.44 -4.16 -5.91
CA MET A 22 -4.33 -4.56 -4.84
C MET A 22 -5.16 -3.33 -4.47
N PRO A 23 -6.50 -3.40 -4.50
CA PRO A 23 -7.34 -2.27 -4.14
C PRO A 23 -7.07 -1.95 -2.67
N ARG A 24 -6.23 -0.94 -2.41
CA ARG A 24 -6.08 -0.37 -1.08
C ARG A 24 -7.29 0.51 -0.87
N GLU A 25 -8.09 0.21 0.15
CA GLU A 25 -9.13 1.13 0.57
C GLU A 25 -8.46 2.45 1.00
N THR A 26 -8.86 3.54 0.36
CA THR A 26 -8.34 4.87 0.70
C THR A 26 -9.11 5.45 1.87
N TRP A 27 -8.38 5.94 2.87
CA TRP A 27 -8.93 6.62 4.03
C TRP A 27 -8.64 8.11 3.97
N GLU A 28 -9.66 8.89 4.31
CA GLU A 28 -9.51 10.31 4.63
C GLU A 28 -8.72 10.49 5.93
N TYR A 29 -7.97 11.58 6.04
CA TYR A 29 -7.14 11.90 7.21
C TYR A 29 -7.94 11.87 8.53
N GLY A 30 -9.15 12.45 8.52
CA GLY A 30 -10.01 12.47 9.71
C GLY A 30 -10.37 11.07 10.20
N ARG A 31 -10.73 10.15 9.28
CA ARG A 31 -11.02 8.75 9.62
C ARG A 31 -9.79 8.06 10.18
N PHE A 32 -8.64 8.27 9.55
CA PHE A 32 -7.37 7.72 10.02
C PHE A 32 -7.08 8.14 11.47
N VAL A 33 -7.16 9.43 11.80
CA VAL A 33 -6.92 9.92 13.17
C VAL A 33 -7.90 9.31 14.17
N GLN A 34 -9.17 9.14 13.79
CA GLN A 34 -10.17 8.48 14.65
C GLN A 34 -9.81 7.01 14.90
N GLU A 35 -9.42 6.26 13.87
CA GLU A 35 -9.06 4.85 14.02
C GLU A 35 -7.78 4.65 14.84
N VAL A 36 -6.84 5.60 14.77
CA VAL A 36 -5.66 5.66 15.67
C VAL A 36 -6.10 5.86 17.12
N LYS A 37 -6.94 6.87 17.38
CA LYS A 37 -7.45 7.16 18.73
C LYS A 37 -8.30 6.04 19.31
N ASN A 38 -8.97 5.28 18.46
CA ASN A 38 -9.72 4.08 18.83
C ASN A 38 -8.83 2.85 19.06
N GLY A 39 -7.50 2.99 18.91
CA GLY A 39 -6.54 1.91 19.15
C GLY A 39 -6.61 0.77 18.13
N LYS A 40 -7.23 1.00 16.96
CA LYS A 40 -7.43 -0.03 15.92
C LYS A 40 -6.24 -0.14 14.97
N VAL A 41 -5.45 0.92 14.85
CA VAL A 41 -4.25 0.95 14.03
C VAL A 41 -3.11 0.25 14.75
N GLU A 42 -2.41 -0.64 14.03
CA GLU A 42 -1.24 -1.36 14.52
C GLU A 42 0.05 -0.67 14.06
N LYS A 43 0.13 -0.37 12.76
CA LYS A 43 1.34 0.17 12.13
C LYS A 43 1.00 1.22 11.09
N VAL A 44 1.81 2.26 11.03
CA VAL A 44 1.77 3.30 10.00
C VAL A 44 3.13 3.36 9.31
N SER A 45 3.10 3.29 7.99
CA SER A 45 4.28 3.42 7.13
C SER A 45 4.15 4.70 6.32
N LEU A 46 4.94 5.71 6.66
CA LEU A 46 4.92 7.03 6.04
C LEU A 46 5.83 7.07 4.83
N THR A 47 5.40 7.68 3.73
CA THR A 47 6.32 8.00 2.65
C THR A 47 7.35 9.04 3.12
N SER A 48 8.53 9.06 2.49
CA SER A 48 9.61 9.97 2.86
C SER A 48 9.23 11.45 2.73
N ASP A 49 8.35 11.78 1.78
CA ASP A 49 7.76 13.11 1.58
C ASP A 49 6.55 13.40 2.50
N ARG A 50 6.13 12.42 3.31
CA ARG A 50 5.04 12.50 4.30
C ARG A 50 3.69 12.93 3.72
N THR A 51 3.48 12.71 2.43
CA THR A 51 2.21 13.00 1.73
C THR A 51 1.23 11.82 1.82
N THR A 52 1.74 10.62 2.02
CA THR A 52 0.96 9.38 2.06
C THR A 52 1.37 8.50 3.24
N ALA A 53 0.39 7.80 3.81
CA ALA A 53 0.59 6.75 4.80
C ALA A 53 -0.02 5.44 4.32
N ILE A 54 0.66 4.33 4.61
CA ILE A 54 0.10 2.98 4.51
C ILE A 54 -0.15 2.48 5.92
N VAL A 55 -1.40 2.17 6.20
CA VAL A 55 -1.89 1.83 7.53
C VAL A 55 -2.26 0.35 7.58
N LYS A 56 -1.74 -0.34 8.61
CA LYS A 56 -2.15 -1.68 8.98
C LYS A 56 -3.05 -1.61 10.20
N VAL A 57 -4.20 -2.25 10.12
CA VAL A 57 -5.22 -2.30 11.18
C VAL A 57 -5.14 -3.68 11.84
N LYS A 58 -5.31 -3.75 13.16
CA LYS A 58 -5.10 -4.98 13.96
C LYS A 58 -5.93 -6.19 13.51
N GLN A 59 -7.10 -5.97 12.92
CA GLN A 59 -8.06 -7.01 12.55
C GLN A 59 -8.47 -6.95 11.08
N ASP A 60 -7.84 -6.08 10.29
CA ASP A 60 -8.10 -5.97 8.86
C ASP A 60 -6.85 -6.44 8.09
N PRO A 61 -6.95 -7.50 7.26
CA PRO A 61 -5.82 -7.93 6.44
C PRO A 61 -5.48 -6.90 5.36
N ASP A 62 -6.41 -6.03 4.98
CA ASP A 62 -6.21 -5.06 3.92
C ASP A 62 -5.48 -3.82 4.43
N LEU A 63 -4.42 -3.45 3.70
CA LEU A 63 -3.73 -2.19 3.94
C LEU A 63 -4.57 -1.02 3.47
N LYS A 64 -4.57 0.04 4.27
CA LYS A 64 -5.31 1.27 3.98
C LYS A 64 -4.34 2.34 3.55
N GLU A 65 -4.65 3.04 2.48
CA GLU A 65 -3.85 4.17 2.02
C GLU A 65 -4.47 5.46 2.51
N VAL A 66 -3.68 6.33 3.14
CA VAL A 66 -4.16 7.60 3.69
C VAL A 66 -3.44 8.73 2.98
N SER A 67 -4.21 9.66 2.42
CA SER A 67 -3.66 10.95 1.99
C SER A 67 -3.50 11.84 3.23
N LEU A 68 -2.28 12.27 3.49
CA LEU A 68 -1.93 13.05 4.68
C LEU A 68 -2.00 14.55 4.40
N ILE A 69 -2.48 15.28 5.39
CA ILE A 69 -2.30 16.73 5.47
C ILE A 69 -1.07 17.03 6.34
N GLN A 70 -0.53 18.24 6.19
CA GLN A 70 0.54 18.72 7.07
C GLN A 70 -0.02 19.05 8.46
N ASP A 71 -0.13 18.03 9.33
CA ASP A 71 -0.50 18.19 10.74
C ASP A 71 0.74 18.01 11.64
N PRO A 72 1.19 19.07 12.34
CA PRO A 72 2.35 18.98 13.24
C PRO A 72 2.12 18.04 14.43
N ASN A 73 0.86 17.73 14.77
CA ASN A 73 0.52 16.87 15.92
C ASN A 73 0.46 15.39 15.56
N LEU A 74 0.54 15.02 14.28
CA LEU A 74 0.31 13.64 13.84
C LEU A 74 1.26 12.64 14.52
N ILE A 75 2.56 12.95 14.57
CA ILE A 75 3.55 12.07 15.19
C ILE A 75 3.26 11.88 16.68
N ASN A 76 2.84 12.95 17.37
CA ASN A 76 2.46 12.86 18.78
C ASN A 76 1.20 12.00 18.98
N ILE A 77 0.17 12.16 18.13
CA ILE A 77 -1.05 11.34 18.18
C ILE A 77 -0.70 9.85 18.00
N LEU A 78 0.14 9.52 17.03
CA LEU A 78 0.56 8.14 16.77
C LEU A 78 1.38 7.56 17.92
N SER A 79 2.32 8.34 18.47
CA SER A 79 3.14 7.93 19.60
C SER A 79 2.32 7.72 20.89
N GLN A 80 1.34 8.59 21.16
CA GLN A 80 0.47 8.49 22.34
C GLN A 80 -0.46 7.27 22.28
N ASN A 81 -0.76 6.76 21.09
CA ASN A 81 -1.60 5.58 20.88
C ASN A 81 -0.76 4.32 20.59
N GLU A 82 0.54 4.36 20.89
CA GLU A 82 1.46 3.21 20.78
C GLU A 82 1.46 2.58 19.38
N VAL A 83 1.28 3.39 18.34
CA VAL A 83 1.28 2.93 16.95
C VAL A 83 2.70 2.76 16.45
N ASP A 84 3.02 1.59 15.87
CA ASP A 84 4.31 1.35 15.23
C ASP A 84 4.47 2.27 14.01
N LEU A 85 5.59 2.98 13.96
CA LEU A 85 5.86 4.03 12.99
C LEU A 85 7.10 3.65 12.19
N SER A 86 6.94 3.59 10.87
CA SER A 86 8.05 3.34 9.94
C SER A 86 8.03 4.34 8.80
N ILE A 87 9.21 4.61 8.25
CA ILE A 87 9.37 5.45 7.07
C ILE A 87 9.67 4.52 5.90
N LEU A 88 8.83 4.57 4.87
CA LEU A 88 9.06 3.89 3.62
C LEU A 88 10.22 4.57 2.90
N PRO A 89 11.21 3.80 2.42
CA PRO A 89 12.29 4.35 1.63
C PRO A 89 11.70 5.07 0.41
N PRO A 90 12.34 6.15 -0.06
CA PRO A 90 11.94 6.75 -1.33
C PRO A 90 11.95 5.65 -2.38
N SER A 91 10.85 5.51 -3.11
CA SER A 91 10.81 4.57 -4.23
C SER A 91 11.77 5.12 -5.26
N ASP A 92 12.98 4.56 -5.30
CA ASP A 92 13.94 4.75 -6.39
C ASP A 92 13.18 4.38 -7.68
N ARG A 93 12.83 5.38 -8.47
CA ARG A 93 12.26 5.20 -9.81
C ARG A 93 13.38 5.28 -10.82
#